data_AF-A0A846DRC8-F1
#
_entry.id   AF-A0A846DRC8-F1
#
_cell.length_a   1.000
_cell.length_b   1.000
_cell.length_c   1.000
_cell.angle_alpha   90.00
_cell.angle_beta   90.00
_cell.angle_gamma   90.00
#
_symmetry.space_group_name_H-M   'P 1'
#
loop_
_entity.id
_entity.type
_entity.pdbx_description
1 polymer ?
#
loop_
_entity_poly.entity_id
_entity_poly.type
_entity_poly.pdbx_seq_one_letter_code
_entity_poly.pdbx_strand_id
1 'polypeptide(L)'
;IKQAALERIGGLECIRQTLIDDCALALAVKSSVPGTKIWLGLSDLTRSLRPYDSLQTLWDMVARTAFTQLEYSPVLLVGTVVSMSLIYLVPPLAFLGGLLMGNGAITLVGLAAWVLLCLSYIPTLRFYHQSPVYSVLLSAIAFLYTLMTIDSALRHWQGRGGAWKGRVYAKP
;
A
#
# COMPACT_ATOMS: atom_id res chain seq x y z
N ILE A 1 -12.20 8.61 16.87
CA ILE A 1 -13.30 9.39 16.24
C ILE A 1 -14.12 10.09 17.34
N LYS A 2 -14.64 11.30 17.11
CA LYS A 2 -15.55 11.95 18.06
C LYS A 2 -16.92 11.25 18.00
N GLN A 3 -17.53 10.97 19.16
CA GLN A 3 -18.81 10.26 19.24
C GLN A 3 -19.90 10.88 18.35
N ALA A 4 -20.08 12.21 18.40
CA ALA A 4 -21.07 12.91 17.59
C ALA A 4 -20.89 12.73 16.07
N ALA A 5 -19.66 12.52 15.59
CA ALA A 5 -19.41 12.26 14.17
C ALA A 5 -19.78 10.81 13.79
N LEU A 6 -19.57 9.85 14.70
CA LEU A 6 -19.93 8.45 14.51
C LEU A 6 -21.46 8.25 14.56
N GLU A 7 -22.15 8.93 15.48
CA GLU A 7 -23.62 8.89 15.57
C GLU A 7 -24.27 9.47 14.31
N ARG A 8 -23.72 10.57 13.77
CA ARG A 8 -24.24 11.24 12.58
C ARG A 8 -24.26 10.36 11.34
N ILE A 9 -23.29 9.46 11.19
CA ILE A 9 -23.22 8.54 10.04
C ILE A 9 -23.99 7.24 10.27
N GLY A 10 -24.78 7.14 11.36
CA GLY A 10 -25.52 5.92 11.71
C GLY A 10 -24.65 4.82 12.32
N GLY A 11 -23.52 5.19 12.93
CA GLY A 11 -22.61 4.22 13.55
C GLY A 11 -21.88 3.34 12.52
N LEU A 12 -21.53 2.12 12.93
CA LEU A 12 -20.78 1.16 12.11
C LEU A 12 -21.65 0.41 11.09
N GLU A 13 -22.97 0.60 11.11
CA GLU A 13 -23.88 -0.09 10.21
C GLU A 13 -23.63 0.31 8.75
N CYS A 14 -23.30 1.58 8.50
CA CYS A 14 -23.03 2.11 7.16
C CYS A 14 -21.82 1.47 6.45
N ILE A 15 -20.90 0.84 7.18
CA ILE A 15 -19.68 0.22 6.64
C ILE A 15 -19.67 -1.32 6.78
N ARG A 16 -20.76 -1.94 7.23
CA ARG A 16 -20.80 -3.37 7.56
C ARG A 16 -20.42 -4.31 6.39
N GLN A 17 -20.65 -3.86 5.16
CA GLN A 17 -20.40 -4.65 3.95
C GLN A 17 -19.09 -4.26 3.24
N THR A 18 -18.32 -3.31 3.77
CA THR A 18 -17.06 -2.91 3.15
C THR A 18 -15.93 -3.85 3.57
N LEU A 19 -14.96 -4.05 2.68
CA LEU A 19 -13.77 -4.85 2.98
C LEU A 19 -12.72 -4.02 3.72
N ILE A 20 -12.68 -2.70 3.47
CA ILE A 20 -11.74 -1.73 4.05
C ILE A 20 -12.54 -0.71 4.85
N ASP A 21 -12.82 -1.06 6.10
CA ASP A 21 -13.69 -0.30 6.99
C ASP A 21 -13.14 1.09 7.28
N ASP A 22 -11.82 1.26 7.39
CA ASP A 22 -11.19 2.55 7.74
C ASP A 22 -11.43 3.62 6.66
N CYS A 23 -11.22 3.28 5.39
CA CYS A 23 -11.46 4.19 4.27
C CYS A 23 -12.95 4.47 4.08
N ALA A 24 -13.79 3.44 4.22
CA ALA A 24 -15.24 3.59 4.15
C ALA A 24 -15.77 4.52 5.27
N LEU A 25 -15.27 4.36 6.49
CA LEU A 25 -15.61 5.21 7.63
C LEU A 25 -15.18 6.66 7.38
N ALA A 26 -13.95 6.87 6.89
CA ALA A 26 -13.43 8.19 6.56
C ALA A 26 -14.30 8.88 5.49
N LEU A 27 -14.68 8.16 4.43
CA LEU A 27 -15.57 8.67 3.38
C LEU A 27 -16.95 9.02 3.94
N ALA A 28 -17.58 8.14 4.74
CA ALA A 28 -18.88 8.39 5.34
C ALA A 28 -18.87 9.65 6.23
N VAL A 29 -17.84 9.81 7.06
CA VAL A 29 -17.67 11.01 7.91
C VAL A 29 -17.51 12.26 7.04
N LYS A 30 -16.66 12.20 6.01
CA LYS A 30 -16.39 13.36 5.14
C LYS A 30 -17.62 13.79 4.34
N SER A 31 -18.40 12.84 3.85
CA SER A 31 -19.63 13.09 3.09
C SER A 31 -20.79 13.59 3.97
N SER A 32 -20.76 13.30 5.28
CA SER A 32 -21.85 13.70 6.19
C SER A 32 -21.96 15.21 6.43
N VAL A 33 -20.83 15.95 6.38
CA VAL A 33 -20.81 17.41 6.57
C VAL A 33 -19.78 18.05 5.64
N PRO A 34 -20.21 18.99 4.77
CA PRO A 34 -19.31 19.76 3.92
C PRO A 34 -18.21 20.45 4.74
N GLY A 35 -16.96 20.37 4.26
CA GLY A 35 -15.81 20.98 4.94
C GLY A 35 -15.22 20.16 6.09
N THR A 36 -15.72 18.95 6.34
CA THR A 36 -15.12 18.05 7.34
C THR A 36 -13.68 17.73 6.99
N LYS A 37 -12.77 18.04 7.92
CA LYS A 37 -11.35 17.72 7.80
C LYS A 37 -11.06 16.43 8.56
N ILE A 38 -10.30 15.54 7.94
CA ILE A 38 -9.77 14.34 8.56
C ILE A 38 -8.28 14.57 8.78
N TRP A 39 -7.80 14.27 9.98
CA TRP A 39 -6.39 14.27 10.30
C TRP A 39 -5.88 12.83 10.28
N LEU A 40 -4.80 12.61 9.54
CA LEU A 40 -4.04 11.37 9.54
C LEU A 40 -2.69 11.68 10.15
N GLY A 41 -2.33 10.96 11.20
CA GLY A 41 -1.00 11.05 11.79
C GLY A 41 -0.58 9.71 12.34
N LEU A 42 0.73 9.56 12.51
CA LEU A 42 1.31 8.37 13.06
C LEU A 42 1.14 8.40 14.58
N SER A 43 0.84 7.25 15.17
CA SER A 43 0.69 7.07 16.60
C SER A 43 1.47 5.84 17.05
N ASP A 44 2.16 5.98 18.18
CA ASP A 44 2.86 4.93 18.91
C ASP A 44 1.98 4.29 20.02
N LEU A 45 0.75 4.77 20.18
CA LEU A 45 -0.18 4.35 21.24
C LEU A 45 -0.91 3.03 20.93
N THR A 46 -0.76 2.51 19.72
CA THR A 46 -1.47 1.30 19.27
C THR A 46 -0.50 0.26 18.75
N ARG A 47 -0.73 -1.00 19.12
CA ARG A 47 0.08 -2.15 18.68
C ARG A 47 -0.81 -3.17 17.99
N SER A 48 -0.42 -3.60 16.80
CA SER A 48 -1.08 -4.71 16.12
C SER A 48 -0.89 -6.00 16.92
N LEU A 49 -1.99 -6.67 17.24
CA LEU A 49 -1.99 -8.01 17.84
C LEU A 49 -1.95 -9.11 16.78
N ARG A 50 -1.96 -8.76 15.49
CA ARG A 50 -1.93 -9.72 14.39
C ARG A 50 -0.49 -9.96 13.96
N PRO A 51 0.14 -11.09 14.33
CA PRO A 51 1.44 -11.47 13.81
C PRO A 51 1.35 -11.87 12.33
N TYR A 52 2.44 -11.66 11.62
CA TYR A 52 2.61 -12.10 10.23
C TYR A 52 3.95 -12.82 10.12
N ASP A 53 3.96 -14.08 10.52
CA ASP A 53 5.20 -14.85 10.74
C ASP A 53 5.77 -15.46 9.46
N SER A 54 5.10 -15.26 8.31
CA SER A 54 5.55 -15.77 7.02
C SER A 54 5.23 -14.82 5.89
N LEU A 55 6.02 -14.93 4.81
CA LEU A 55 5.76 -14.21 3.56
C LEU A 55 4.38 -14.53 3.01
N GLN A 56 3.90 -15.78 3.13
CA GLN A 56 2.57 -16.16 2.66
C GLN A 56 1.47 -15.40 3.41
N THR A 57 1.56 -15.30 4.73
CA THR A 57 0.55 -14.56 5.51
C THR A 57 0.55 -13.06 5.21
N LEU A 58 1.71 -12.46 4.92
CA LEU A 58 1.81 -11.08 4.43
C LEU A 58 1.23 -10.94 3.02
N TRP A 59 1.55 -11.88 2.14
CA TRP A 59 1.08 -11.91 0.77
C TRP A 59 -0.44 -11.97 0.72
N ASP A 60 -1.05 -12.90 1.43
CA ASP A 60 -2.50 -13.04 1.49
C ASP A 60 -3.17 -11.82 2.14
N MET A 61 -2.50 -11.17 3.09
CA MET A 61 -3.00 -9.93 3.69
C MET A 61 -3.10 -8.81 2.64
N VAL A 62 -2.06 -8.60 1.83
CA VAL A 62 -2.02 -7.56 0.78
C VAL A 62 -2.92 -7.94 -0.40
N ALA A 63 -2.77 -9.16 -0.94
CA ALA A 63 -3.50 -9.64 -2.10
C ALA A 63 -5.02 -9.67 -1.89
N ARG A 64 -5.49 -9.70 -0.64
CA ARG A 64 -6.91 -9.61 -0.33
C ARG A 64 -7.51 -8.23 -0.63
N THR A 65 -6.76 -7.13 -0.46
CA THR A 65 -7.30 -5.76 -0.48
C THR A 65 -6.71 -4.85 -1.54
N ALA A 66 -5.55 -5.18 -2.12
CA ALA A 66 -4.82 -4.26 -3.00
C ALA A 66 -5.64 -3.85 -4.24
N PHE A 67 -6.30 -4.78 -4.93
CA PHE A 67 -7.11 -4.43 -6.10
C PHE A 67 -8.43 -3.73 -5.73
N THR A 68 -8.96 -3.99 -4.53
CA THR A 68 -10.10 -3.23 -3.98
C THR A 68 -9.75 -1.77 -3.76
N GLN A 69 -8.52 -1.44 -3.33
CA GLN A 69 -8.04 -0.06 -3.20
C GLN A 69 -7.95 0.67 -4.55
N LEU A 70 -7.82 -0.08 -5.63
CA LEU A 70 -7.83 0.43 -7.00
C LEU A 70 -9.23 0.42 -7.61
N GLU A 71 -10.27 0.27 -6.79
CA GLU A 71 -11.68 0.25 -7.20
C GLU A 71 -11.97 -0.77 -8.31
N TYR A 72 -11.22 -1.88 -8.32
CA TYR A 72 -11.29 -2.91 -9.36
C TYR A 72 -11.03 -2.38 -10.79
N SER A 73 -10.37 -1.22 -10.94
CA SER A 73 -10.07 -0.58 -12.22
C SER A 73 -8.78 -1.13 -12.85
N PRO A 74 -8.84 -1.77 -14.04
CA PRO A 74 -7.64 -2.24 -14.73
C PRO A 74 -6.69 -1.09 -15.14
N VAL A 75 -7.24 0.09 -15.41
CA VAL A 75 -6.44 1.28 -15.78
C VAL A 75 -5.61 1.74 -14.59
N LEU A 76 -6.22 1.82 -13.40
CA LEU A 76 -5.49 2.15 -12.17
C LEU A 76 -4.45 1.09 -11.85
N LEU A 77 -4.77 -0.20 -12.03
CA LEU A 77 -3.80 -1.29 -11.86
C LEU A 77 -2.57 -1.13 -12.74
N VAL A 78 -2.75 -0.94 -14.05
CA VAL A 78 -1.62 -0.74 -14.98
C VAL A 78 -0.84 0.51 -14.59
N GLY A 79 -1.52 1.61 -14.30
CA GLY A 79 -0.90 2.85 -13.84
C GLY A 79 -0.06 2.66 -12.57
N THR A 80 -0.57 1.92 -11.59
CA THR A 80 0.14 1.59 -10.35
C THR A 80 1.36 0.70 -10.63
N VAL A 81 1.23 -0.36 -11.43
CA VAL A 81 2.35 -1.25 -11.76
C VAL A 81 3.46 -0.51 -12.49
N VAL A 82 3.12 0.34 -13.46
CA VAL A 82 4.09 1.18 -14.17
C VAL A 82 4.75 2.16 -13.21
N SER A 83 3.96 2.87 -12.39
CA SER A 83 4.49 3.85 -11.44
C SER A 83 5.41 3.21 -10.40
N MET A 84 5.01 2.07 -9.84
CA MET A 84 5.82 1.30 -8.89
C MET A 84 7.15 0.86 -9.53
N SER A 85 7.10 0.36 -10.77
CA SER A 85 8.29 -0.07 -11.51
C SER A 85 9.24 1.11 -11.75
N LEU A 86 8.70 2.25 -12.21
CA LEU A 86 9.48 3.46 -12.49
C LEU A 86 10.10 4.06 -11.22
N ILE A 87 9.35 4.12 -10.12
CA ILE A 87 9.83 4.76 -8.88
C ILE A 87 10.81 3.85 -8.13
N TYR A 88 10.50 2.55 -8.02
CA TYR A 88 11.22 1.67 -7.10
C TYR A 88 12.22 0.73 -7.78
N LEU A 89 12.02 0.35 -9.05
CA LEU A 89 12.89 -0.61 -9.75
C LEU A 89 13.86 0.07 -10.71
N VAL A 90 13.42 1.10 -11.43
CA VAL A 90 14.29 1.78 -12.41
C VAL A 90 15.55 2.38 -11.77
N PRO A 91 15.53 3.04 -10.60
CA PRO A 91 16.76 3.61 -10.03
C PRO A 91 17.90 2.59 -9.79
N PRO A 92 17.70 1.46 -9.07
CA PRO A 92 18.75 0.46 -8.90
C PRO A 92 19.13 -0.22 -10.23
N LEU A 93 18.17 -0.47 -11.12
CA LEU A 93 18.46 -1.07 -12.44
C LEU A 93 19.25 -0.13 -13.35
N ALA A 94 18.98 1.18 -13.32
CA ALA A 94 19.72 2.19 -14.05
C ALA A 94 21.15 2.33 -13.50
N PHE A 95 21.31 2.30 -12.17
CA PHE A 95 22.64 2.30 -11.55
C PHE A 95 23.47 1.11 -12.03
N LEU A 96 22.94 -0.12 -11.92
CA LEU A 96 23.63 -1.34 -12.33
C LEU A 96 23.85 -1.40 -13.84
N GLY A 97 22.83 -1.08 -14.64
CA GLY A 97 22.91 -1.06 -16.10
C GLY A 97 23.93 -0.04 -16.61
N GLY A 98 23.95 1.16 -16.04
CA GLY A 98 24.95 2.19 -16.36
C GLY A 98 26.37 1.71 -16.09
N LEU A 99 26.60 1.02 -14.96
CA LEU A 99 27.91 0.45 -14.63
C LEU A 99 28.34 -0.60 -15.67
N LEU A 100 27.44 -1.51 -16.03
CA LEU A 100 27.71 -2.59 -17.00
C LEU A 100 27.97 -2.04 -18.40
N MET A 101 27.29 -0.96 -18.79
CA MET A 101 27.44 -0.32 -20.10
C MET A 101 28.57 0.72 -20.13
N GLY A 102 29.24 0.99 -19.00
CA GLY A 102 30.25 2.04 -18.88
C GLY A 102 29.70 3.46 -19.05
N ASN A 103 28.38 3.66 -18.89
CA ASN A 103 27.74 4.96 -19.06
C ASN A 103 27.62 5.70 -17.71
N GLY A 104 28.62 6.55 -17.43
CA GLY A 104 28.68 7.30 -16.18
C GLY A 104 27.47 8.19 -15.91
N ALA A 105 26.81 8.75 -16.94
CA ALA A 105 25.63 9.59 -16.75
C ALA A 105 24.45 8.77 -16.21
N ILE A 106 24.17 7.61 -16.81
CA ILE A 106 23.09 6.71 -16.36
C ILE A 106 23.40 6.18 -14.96
N THR A 107 24.66 5.79 -14.70
CA THR A 107 25.09 5.34 -13.37
C THR A 107 24.85 6.40 -12.30
N LEU A 108 25.29 7.65 -12.53
CA LEU A 108 25.17 8.72 -11.55
C LEU A 108 23.71 9.10 -11.29
N VAL A 109 22.89 9.20 -12.35
CA VAL A 109 21.46 9.50 -12.20
C VAL A 109 20.73 8.37 -11.47
N GLY A 110 21.01 7.11 -11.83
CA GLY A 110 20.43 5.93 -11.16
C GLY A 110 20.82 5.86 -9.68
N LEU A 111 22.09 6.10 -9.37
CA LEU A 111 22.59 6.15 -7.98
C LEU A 111 21.92 7.28 -7.19
N ALA A 112 21.88 8.49 -7.74
CA ALA A 112 21.28 9.64 -7.06
C ALA A 112 19.78 9.40 -6.77
N ALA A 113 19.03 8.90 -7.75
CA ALA A 113 17.62 8.55 -7.57
C ALA A 113 17.45 7.44 -6.52
N TRP A 114 18.30 6.42 -6.52
CA TRP A 114 18.22 5.33 -5.55
C TRP A 114 18.58 5.79 -4.13
N VAL A 115 19.58 6.65 -3.97
CA VAL A 115 19.92 7.27 -2.68
C VAL A 115 18.76 8.12 -2.16
N LEU A 116 18.14 8.95 -3.01
CA LEU A 116 16.98 9.75 -2.63
C LEU A 116 15.81 8.87 -2.17
N LEU A 117 15.58 7.76 -2.87
CA LEU A 117 14.58 6.76 -2.48
C LEU A 117 14.88 6.20 -1.07
N CYS A 118 16.11 5.75 -0.81
CA CYS A 118 16.51 5.27 0.51
C CYS A 118 16.33 6.34 1.60
N LEU A 119 16.82 7.56 1.35
CA LEU A 119 16.73 8.68 2.30
C LEU A 119 15.28 9.02 2.66
N SER A 120 14.37 8.98 1.68
CA SER A 120 12.95 9.26 1.91
C SER A 120 12.26 8.25 2.83
N TYR A 121 12.80 7.02 2.94
CA TYR A 121 12.22 5.94 3.75
C TYR A 121 12.82 5.82 5.15
N ILE A 122 14.01 6.41 5.39
CA ILE A 122 14.66 6.43 6.70
C ILE A 122 13.75 6.98 7.82
N PRO A 123 12.97 8.06 7.64
CA PRO A 123 12.08 8.56 8.68
C PRO A 123 11.07 7.50 9.15
N THR A 124 10.51 6.72 8.21
CA THR A 124 9.59 5.62 8.52
C THR A 124 10.30 4.51 9.31
N LEU A 125 11.50 4.11 8.90
CA LEU A 125 12.27 3.09 9.62
C LEU A 125 12.59 3.54 11.05
N ARG A 126 13.01 4.80 11.23
CA ARG A 126 13.30 5.37 12.56
C ARG A 126 12.04 5.43 13.44
N PHE A 127 10.90 5.81 12.86
CA PHE A 127 9.62 5.82 13.58
C PHE A 127 9.27 4.44 14.14
N TYR A 128 9.54 3.37 13.39
CA TYR A 128 9.31 1.99 13.82
C TYR A 128 10.52 1.32 14.51
N HIS A 129 11.49 2.11 14.96
CA HIS A 129 12.72 1.63 15.63
C HIS A 129 13.51 0.56 14.84
N GLN A 130 13.46 0.64 13.50
CA GLN A 130 14.18 -0.26 12.60
C GLN A 130 15.50 0.35 12.14
N SER A 131 16.44 -0.52 11.76
CA SER A 131 17.74 -0.10 11.22
C SER A 131 17.56 0.65 9.89
N PRO A 132 18.15 1.84 9.71
CA PRO A 132 18.13 2.58 8.44
C PRO A 132 18.74 1.80 7.26
N VAL A 133 19.59 0.81 7.53
CA VAL A 133 20.22 -0.05 6.51
C VAL A 133 19.16 -0.80 5.69
N TYR A 134 18.00 -1.11 6.27
CA TYR A 134 16.90 -1.74 5.55
C TYR A 134 16.30 -0.86 4.45
N SER A 135 16.65 0.43 4.37
CA SER A 135 16.21 1.30 3.27
C SER A 135 16.70 0.83 1.90
N VAL A 136 17.87 0.16 1.83
CA VAL A 136 18.39 -0.43 0.59
C VAL A 136 17.49 -1.55 0.07
N LEU A 137 16.75 -2.23 0.95
CA LEU A 137 15.81 -3.29 0.59
C LEU A 137 14.48 -2.75 0.06
N LEU A 138 14.24 -1.44 0.09
CA LEU A 138 12.96 -0.84 -0.29
C LEU A 138 12.54 -1.22 -1.72
N SER A 139 13.47 -1.24 -2.67
CA SER A 139 13.18 -1.66 -4.05
C SER A 139 12.71 -3.11 -4.12
N ALA A 140 13.31 -4.02 -3.33
CA ALA A 140 12.89 -5.41 -3.27
C ALA A 140 11.52 -5.57 -2.58
N ILE A 141 11.26 -4.79 -1.53
CA ILE A 141 9.96 -4.77 -0.84
C ILE A 141 8.86 -4.27 -1.78
N ALA A 142 9.11 -3.17 -2.50
CA ALA A 142 8.17 -2.61 -3.47
C ALA A 142 7.92 -3.56 -4.65
N PHE A 143 8.94 -4.30 -5.09
CA PHE A 143 8.77 -5.36 -6.09
C PHE A 143 7.77 -6.42 -5.62
N LEU A 144 7.97 -6.96 -4.41
CA LEU A 144 7.05 -7.95 -3.83
C LEU A 144 5.64 -7.38 -3.67
N TYR A 145 5.52 -6.15 -3.18
CA TYR A 145 4.23 -5.48 -3.05
C TYR A 145 3.52 -5.30 -4.40
N THR A 146 4.27 -5.00 -5.46
CA THR A 146 3.73 -4.91 -6.83
C THR A 146 3.21 -6.26 -7.31
N LEU A 147 3.95 -7.35 -7.06
CA LEU A 147 3.48 -8.71 -7.39
C LEU A 147 2.23 -9.10 -6.59
N MET A 148 2.17 -8.79 -5.30
CA MET A 148 0.98 -8.99 -4.47
C MET A 148 -0.23 -8.21 -4.98
N THR A 149 0.00 -7.00 -5.53
CA THR A 149 -1.04 -6.16 -6.13
C THR A 149 -1.58 -6.78 -7.41
N ILE A 150 -0.71 -7.31 -8.26
CA ILE A 150 -1.11 -8.05 -9.47
C ILE A 150 -1.86 -9.32 -9.09
N ASP A 151 -1.36 -10.09 -8.12
CA ASP A 151 -2.02 -11.30 -7.62
C ASP A 151 -3.41 -10.99 -7.05
N SER A 152 -3.58 -9.85 -6.37
CA SER A 152 -4.90 -9.38 -5.93
C SER A 152 -5.91 -9.27 -7.07
N ALA A 153 -5.49 -8.69 -8.20
CA ALA A 153 -6.33 -8.53 -9.37
C ALA A 153 -6.63 -9.90 -10.04
N LEU A 154 -5.63 -10.76 -10.16
CA LEU A 154 -5.79 -12.11 -10.70
C LEU A 154 -6.78 -12.92 -9.86
N ARG A 155 -6.66 -12.89 -8.52
CA ARG A 155 -7.60 -13.55 -7.61
C ARG A 155 -9.01 -13.01 -7.78
N HIS A 156 -9.18 -11.69 -7.94
CA HIS A 156 -10.49 -11.09 -8.21
C HIS A 156 -11.10 -11.59 -9.52
N TRP A 157 -10.35 -11.59 -10.62
CA TRP A 157 -10.84 -12.08 -11.91
C TRP A 157 -11.14 -13.59 -11.91
N GLN A 158 -10.44 -14.37 -11.08
CA GLN A 158 -10.73 -15.79 -10.86
C GLN A 158 -11.93 -16.04 -9.93
N GLY A 159 -12.62 -15.00 -9.45
CA GLY A 159 -13.73 -15.13 -8.49
C GLY A 159 -13.31 -15.53 -7.07
N ARG A 160 -12.01 -15.47 -6.77
CA ARG A 160 -11.42 -15.72 -5.44
C ARG A 160 -11.14 -14.44 -4.65
N GLY A 161 -11.49 -13.28 -5.22
CA GLY A 161 -11.29 -11.97 -4.57
C GLY A 161 -12.21 -11.78 -3.36
N GLY A 162 -11.70 -11.11 -2.33
CA GLY A 162 -12.51 -10.70 -1.17
C GLY A 162 -12.87 -11.80 -0.17
N ALA A 163 -12.34 -13.02 -0.30
CA ALA A 163 -12.57 -14.09 0.68
C ALA A 163 -11.96 -13.73 2.04
N TRP A 164 -12.81 -13.50 3.05
CA TRP A 164 -12.39 -13.19 4.41
C TRP A 164 -13.25 -13.93 5.43
N LYS A 165 -12.61 -14.78 6.25
CA LYS A 165 -13.28 -15.58 7.30
C LYS A 165 -14.53 -16.34 6.79
N GLY A 166 -14.44 -16.97 5.62
CA GLY A 166 -15.55 -17.72 5.02
C GLY A 166 -16.66 -16.85 4.39
N ARG A 167 -16.50 -15.51 4.38
CA ARG A 167 -17.40 -14.58 3.69
C ARG A 167 -16.75 -14.15 2.38
N VAL A 168 -17.47 -14.34 1.28
CA VAL A 168 -17.18 -13.67 0.01
C VAL A 168 -18.08 -12.45 -0.01
N TYR A 169 -17.50 -11.25 0.09
CA TYR A 169 -18.28 -10.03 -0.07
C TYR A 169 -18.81 -9.99 -1.50
N ALA A 170 -20.13 -9.85 -1.64
CA ALA A 170 -20.79 -9.81 -2.94
C ALA A 170 -20.20 -8.68 -3.78
N LYS A 171 -20.01 -8.94 -5.08
CA LYS A 171 -19.58 -7.92 -6.05
C LYS A 171 -20.54 -6.72 -5.98
N PRO A 172 -20.04 -5.47 -5.94
CA PRO A 172 -20.83 -4.34 -6.40
C PRO A 172 -21.12 -4.47 -7.90
#